data_AF-A0A2P4TFT6-F1
#
_entry.id   AF-A0A2P4TFT6-F1
#
_cell.length_a   1.000
_cell.length_b   1.000
_cell.length_c   1.000
_cell.angle_alpha   90.00
_cell.angle_beta   90.00
_cell.angle_gamma   90.00
#
_symmetry.space_group_name_H-M   'P 1'
#
loop_
_entity.id
_entity.type
_entity.pdbx_description
1 polymer ?
#
loop_
_entity_poly.entity_id
_entity_poly.type
_entity_poly.pdbx_seq_one_letter_code
_entity_poly.pdbx_strand_id
1 'polypeptide(L)'
;FLFLFPKAHNVPLVQEINKNFAEEVGLRVINICLPEDSSKDEIVNEILRLNEDPNVQGLALDLPESLYSSKILNAVKPEKDVDGLSDVNLARLVRGEDSDYLVSPTAGAVMELLEDLDGKTVLLVGINGALGSSLQCLLQRRGAITASCLWKSPGLQSKLHHADVVVAGSPKPDSVPESWLKPGSTIINCSDLLSEKHSYGQKSSNTTENAVCSLAVAMRMQLRQISWLLFVFFSSDIEISRAQSPKAVDVLAKEIGLLTDEIEIYGQTKAKVRLSLLERLKDQPDGKYVLVAGITPTPLGEGKSTVTIGLVQALTAHLKINSFACLRQPSQGPTFGVKGGAAGGGYAQVIPMEEFNLHLTGDIHAITAANNLLAAAIDARILHESTQSDKALFNRLVPVVKGVRGFSSIQLARLRRLGINKTDPETLTEEEMSRFVRLDIDPSTITWQRVVDTNDRFLRKITVGQANTEKGFVRQAQFDIAVASEIMAILALTTSLKDMKERLGKIVVANDKKGEPVTAEDLLCDLDSTGRGWGNKLPYNGYAKSLVNY
;
A
#
# COMPACT_ATOMS: atom_id res chain seq x y z
N PHE A 1 -1.32 -21.35 13.64
CA PHE A 1 -2.79 -21.17 13.78
C PHE A 1 -3.10 -20.57 15.13
N LEU A 2 -4.06 -19.67 15.21
CA LEU A 2 -4.33 -18.91 16.43
C LEU A 2 -5.82 -18.93 16.76
N PHE A 3 -6.15 -19.22 18.02
CA PHE A 3 -7.52 -19.20 18.52
C PHE A 3 -7.75 -17.96 19.38
N LEU A 4 -8.84 -17.24 19.12
CA LEU A 4 -9.29 -16.10 19.91
C LEU A 4 -10.48 -16.51 20.79
N PHE A 5 -10.32 -16.39 22.11
CA PHE A 5 -11.34 -16.76 23.10
C PHE A 5 -11.76 -15.55 23.96
N PRO A 6 -13.06 -15.29 24.14
CA PRO A 6 -13.64 -14.53 25.24
C PRO A 6 -13.91 -15.54 26.35
N LYS A 7 -13.33 -15.32 27.53
CA LYS A 7 -13.31 -16.32 28.59
C LYS A 7 -14.74 -16.78 28.98
N ALA A 8 -14.94 -18.10 29.10
CA ALA A 8 -16.01 -18.70 29.88
C ALA A 8 -15.41 -19.83 30.75
N HIS A 9 -15.99 -20.08 31.91
CA HIS A 9 -15.51 -20.98 32.96
C HIS A 9 -15.27 -22.44 32.48
N ASN A 10 -14.07 -22.79 32.02
CA ASN A 10 -13.37 -24.11 32.10
C ASN A 10 -12.17 -24.20 31.13
N VAL A 11 -11.33 -23.18 31.14
CA VAL A 11 -10.30 -22.92 30.12
C VAL A 11 -9.06 -23.86 30.11
N PRO A 12 -8.55 -24.43 31.22
CA PRO A 12 -7.24 -25.11 31.18
C PRO A 12 -7.23 -26.41 30.36
N LEU A 13 -8.26 -27.26 30.51
CA LEU A 13 -8.26 -28.61 29.93
C LEU A 13 -8.47 -28.60 28.42
N VAL A 14 -9.40 -27.78 27.91
CA VAL A 14 -9.70 -27.66 26.47
C VAL A 14 -8.51 -27.04 25.73
N GLN A 15 -7.83 -26.07 26.34
CA GLN A 15 -6.62 -25.47 25.78
C GLN A 15 -5.47 -26.46 25.70
N GLU A 16 -5.32 -27.31 26.72
CA GLU A 16 -4.29 -28.34 26.77
C GLU A 16 -4.55 -29.45 25.74
N ILE A 17 -5.80 -29.90 25.59
CA ILE A 17 -6.21 -30.87 24.56
C ILE A 17 -5.97 -30.33 23.15
N ASN A 18 -6.42 -29.10 22.87
CA ASN A 18 -6.23 -28.48 21.55
C ASN A 18 -4.76 -28.25 21.22
N LYS A 19 -3.94 -27.89 22.22
CA LYS A 19 -2.50 -27.70 22.04
C LYS A 19 -1.77 -29.02 21.79
N ASN A 20 -2.04 -30.05 22.60
CA ASN A 20 -1.42 -31.37 22.44
C ASN A 20 -1.77 -31.97 21.07
N PHE A 21 -3.03 -31.87 20.65
CA PHE A 21 -3.44 -32.37 19.35
C PHE A 21 -2.84 -31.55 18.20
N ALA A 22 -2.78 -30.23 18.32
CA ALA A 22 -2.14 -29.38 17.31
C ALA A 22 -0.67 -29.76 17.10
N GLU A 23 0.06 -30.04 18.18
CA GLU A 23 1.44 -30.54 18.11
C GLU A 23 1.52 -31.89 17.37
N GLU A 24 0.58 -32.82 17.58
CA GLU A 24 0.51 -34.10 16.84
C GLU A 24 0.33 -33.94 15.32
N VAL A 25 -0.38 -32.89 14.87
CA VAL A 25 -0.60 -32.61 13.44
C VAL A 25 0.43 -31.63 12.86
N GLY A 26 1.47 -31.26 13.63
CA GLY A 26 2.52 -30.34 13.19
C GLY A 26 2.09 -28.87 13.14
N LEU A 27 1.01 -28.51 13.84
CA LEU A 27 0.48 -27.16 13.91
C LEU A 27 0.97 -26.45 15.17
N ARG A 28 1.53 -25.25 15.01
CA ARG A 28 1.75 -24.35 16.14
C ARG A 28 0.46 -23.61 16.45
N VAL A 29 -0.12 -23.88 17.63
CA VAL A 29 -1.30 -23.18 18.14
C VAL A 29 -0.92 -22.18 19.23
N ILE A 30 -1.45 -20.97 19.11
CA ILE A 30 -1.33 -19.91 20.11
C ILE A 30 -2.75 -19.49 20.49
N ASN A 31 -3.04 -19.42 21.78
CA ASN A 31 -4.34 -18.99 22.29
C ASN A 31 -4.24 -17.53 22.74
N ILE A 32 -5.15 -16.69 22.26
CA ILE A 32 -5.30 -15.30 22.70
C ILE A 32 -6.62 -15.19 23.44
N CYS A 33 -6.51 -14.98 24.75
CA CYS A 33 -7.66 -14.77 25.62
C CYS A 33 -7.89 -13.27 25.80
N LEU A 34 -9.06 -12.80 25.38
CA LEU A 34 -9.51 -11.43 25.61
C LEU A 34 -10.29 -11.33 26.93
N PRO A 35 -10.25 -10.17 27.61
CA PRO A 35 -11.09 -9.88 28.78
C PRO A 35 -12.58 -10.15 28.50
N GLU A 36 -13.36 -10.60 29.49
CA GLU A 36 -14.79 -10.92 29.33
C GLU A 36 -15.65 -9.70 28.96
N ASP A 37 -15.21 -8.51 29.38
CA ASP A 37 -15.83 -7.22 29.10
C ASP A 37 -15.35 -6.58 27.80
N SER A 38 -14.54 -7.29 27.00
CA SER A 38 -14.05 -6.79 25.71
C SER A 38 -15.20 -6.40 24.81
N SER A 39 -15.16 -5.15 24.35
CA SER A 39 -16.08 -4.62 23.36
C SER A 39 -15.86 -5.29 21.99
N LYS A 40 -16.89 -5.24 21.13
CA LYS A 40 -16.77 -5.73 19.75
C LYS A 40 -15.63 -5.03 18.98
N ASP A 41 -15.35 -3.76 19.30
CA ASP A 41 -14.28 -2.99 18.66
C ASP A 41 -12.89 -3.47 19.10
N GLU A 42 -12.70 -3.83 20.38
CA GLU A 42 -11.44 -4.41 20.86
C GLU A 42 -11.17 -5.77 20.23
N ILE A 43 -12.21 -6.62 20.10
CA ILE A 43 -12.10 -7.90 19.39
C ILE A 43 -11.70 -7.69 17.93
N VAL A 44 -12.35 -6.75 17.23
CA VAL A 44 -12.02 -6.42 15.83
C VAL A 44 -10.59 -5.91 15.70
N ASN A 45 -10.15 -5.00 16.58
CA ASN A 45 -8.79 -4.46 16.54
C ASN A 45 -7.74 -5.55 16.75
N GLU A 46 -8.00 -6.51 17.64
CA GLU A 46 -7.10 -7.63 17.85
C GLU A 46 -7.06 -8.57 16.62
N ILE A 47 -8.21 -8.88 16.02
CA ILE A 47 -8.27 -9.63 14.76
C ILE A 47 -7.47 -8.92 13.66
N LEU A 48 -7.63 -7.61 13.50
CA LEU A 48 -6.89 -6.82 12.52
C LEU A 48 -5.38 -6.85 12.79
N ARG A 49 -4.94 -6.74 14.05
CA ARG A 49 -3.53 -6.88 14.43
C ARG A 49 -2.95 -8.23 14.01
N LEU A 50 -3.70 -9.31 14.21
CA LEU A 50 -3.27 -10.68 13.89
C LEU A 50 -3.32 -10.99 12.41
N ASN A 51 -4.24 -10.38 11.67
CA ASN A 51 -4.27 -10.45 10.22
C ASN A 51 -2.99 -9.90 9.58
N GLU A 52 -2.34 -8.93 10.22
CA GLU A 52 -1.06 -8.34 9.75
C GLU A 52 0.18 -9.10 10.25
N ASP A 53 0.05 -10.05 11.18
CA ASP A 53 1.18 -10.87 11.62
C ASP A 53 1.48 -11.97 10.58
N PRO A 54 2.67 -11.97 9.95
CA PRO A 54 3.06 -12.98 8.97
C PRO A 54 3.27 -14.38 9.61
N ASN A 55 3.47 -14.43 10.93
CA ASN A 55 3.59 -15.69 11.67
C ASN A 55 2.23 -16.33 11.97
N VAL A 56 1.12 -15.64 11.68
CA VAL A 56 -0.24 -16.13 11.90
C VAL A 56 -0.85 -16.55 10.56
N GLN A 57 -0.90 -17.86 10.30
CA GLN A 57 -1.40 -18.43 9.05
C GLN A 57 -2.93 -18.57 9.00
N GLY A 58 -3.59 -18.50 10.16
CA GLY A 58 -5.03 -18.67 10.24
C GLY A 58 -5.55 -18.34 11.62
N LEU A 59 -6.75 -17.80 11.64
CA LEU A 59 -7.54 -17.40 12.79
C LEU A 59 -8.77 -18.30 12.88
N ALA A 60 -8.99 -18.82 14.06
CA ALA A 60 -10.24 -19.46 14.43
C ALA A 60 -10.81 -18.71 15.64
N LEU A 61 -12.10 -18.39 15.55
CA LEU A 61 -12.79 -17.58 16.55
C LEU A 61 -13.62 -18.53 17.40
N ASP A 62 -13.38 -18.56 18.70
CA ASP A 62 -14.25 -19.24 19.66
C ASP A 62 -14.89 -18.21 20.57
N LEU A 63 -15.98 -17.59 20.08
CA LEU A 63 -16.68 -16.50 20.77
C LEU A 63 -18.06 -16.97 21.24
N PRO A 64 -18.64 -16.40 22.30
CA PRO A 64 -20.07 -16.55 22.60
C PRO A 64 -20.96 -16.17 21.40
N GLU A 65 -22.10 -16.86 21.25
CA GLU A 65 -23.07 -16.63 20.14
C GLU A 65 -23.48 -15.15 20.00
N SER A 66 -23.56 -14.41 21.11
CA SER A 66 -23.90 -12.97 21.13
C SER A 66 -22.85 -12.05 20.48
N LEU A 67 -21.61 -12.52 20.33
CA LEU A 67 -20.49 -11.78 19.75
C LEU A 67 -20.24 -12.11 18.28
N TYR A 68 -20.72 -13.26 17.78
CA TYR A 68 -20.68 -13.57 16.34
C TYR A 68 -21.61 -12.62 15.56
N SER A 69 -21.02 -11.56 15.03
CA SER A 69 -21.68 -10.57 14.19
C SER A 69 -20.89 -10.41 12.90
N SER A 70 -21.54 -10.00 11.81
CA SER A 70 -20.86 -9.75 10.52
C SER A 70 -19.66 -8.81 10.67
N LYS A 71 -19.70 -7.87 11.61
CA LYS A 71 -18.58 -6.97 11.92
C LYS A 71 -17.32 -7.72 12.39
N ILE A 72 -17.47 -8.72 13.26
CA ILE A 72 -16.36 -9.51 13.78
C ILE A 72 -15.95 -10.60 12.78
N LEU A 73 -16.91 -11.31 12.19
CA LEU A 73 -16.65 -12.36 11.21
C LEU A 73 -15.91 -11.83 9.98
N ASN A 74 -16.30 -10.66 9.46
CA ASN A 74 -15.64 -10.04 8.31
C ASN A 74 -14.38 -9.24 8.69
N ALA A 75 -14.03 -9.16 9.97
CA ALA A 75 -12.73 -8.62 10.36
C ALA A 75 -11.61 -9.63 10.06
N VAL A 76 -11.90 -10.93 10.04
CA VAL A 76 -10.93 -11.97 9.67
C VAL A 76 -10.70 -11.93 8.16
N LYS A 77 -9.44 -11.88 7.71
CA LYS A 77 -9.13 -11.94 6.27
C LYS A 77 -9.62 -13.29 5.71
N PRO A 78 -10.29 -13.35 4.55
CA PRO A 78 -10.85 -14.60 4.01
C PRO A 78 -9.82 -15.74 3.89
N GLU A 79 -8.57 -15.41 3.59
CA GLU A 79 -7.48 -16.38 3.43
C GLU A 79 -6.98 -16.93 4.78
N LYS A 80 -7.26 -16.22 5.88
CA LYS A 80 -6.94 -16.61 7.26
C LYS A 80 -8.17 -17.11 8.03
N ASP A 81 -9.35 -17.13 7.44
CA ASP A 81 -10.61 -17.56 8.09
C ASP A 81 -10.74 -19.08 8.10
N VAL A 82 -10.13 -19.70 9.10
CA VAL A 82 -10.04 -21.16 9.23
C VAL A 82 -11.41 -21.79 9.45
N ASP A 83 -12.32 -21.07 10.10
CA ASP A 83 -13.68 -21.54 10.38
C ASP A 83 -14.61 -21.40 9.16
N GLY A 84 -14.17 -20.72 8.10
CA GLY A 84 -14.97 -20.49 6.90
C GLY A 84 -16.28 -19.73 7.17
N LEU A 85 -16.34 -18.95 8.25
CA LEU A 85 -17.56 -18.29 8.74
C LEU A 85 -17.68 -16.84 8.31
N SER A 86 -16.65 -16.25 7.67
CA SER A 86 -16.76 -14.94 7.05
C SER A 86 -17.78 -14.95 5.91
N ASP A 87 -18.42 -13.81 5.66
CA ASP A 87 -19.44 -13.71 4.61
C ASP A 87 -18.85 -14.02 3.22
N VAL A 88 -17.55 -13.73 3.02
CA VAL A 88 -16.84 -14.03 1.76
C VAL A 88 -16.70 -15.53 1.56
N ASN A 89 -16.16 -16.28 2.54
CA ASN A 89 -16.00 -17.73 2.42
C ASN A 89 -17.35 -18.44 2.34
N LEU A 90 -18.33 -18.00 3.12
CA LEU A 90 -19.70 -18.51 3.05
C LEU A 90 -20.32 -18.28 1.66
N ALA A 91 -20.15 -17.08 1.08
CA ALA A 91 -20.66 -16.77 -0.25
C ALA A 91 -19.99 -17.64 -1.33
N ARG A 92 -18.67 -17.82 -1.27
CA ARG A 92 -17.94 -18.71 -2.20
C ARG A 92 -18.40 -20.16 -2.07
N LEU A 93 -18.56 -20.64 -0.83
CA LEU A 93 -19.14 -21.96 -0.55
C LEU A 93 -20.50 -22.08 -1.20
N VAL A 94 -21.43 -21.14 -0.99
CA VAL A 94 -22.79 -21.20 -1.53
C VAL A 94 -22.81 -21.17 -3.07
N ARG A 95 -21.93 -20.37 -3.69
CA ARG A 95 -21.81 -20.27 -5.15
C ARG A 95 -21.21 -21.51 -5.80
N GLY A 96 -20.35 -22.23 -5.09
CA GLY A 96 -19.70 -23.43 -5.63
C GLY A 96 -18.56 -23.11 -6.59
N GLU A 97 -17.76 -22.09 -6.27
CA GLU A 97 -16.56 -21.75 -7.02
C GLU A 97 -15.48 -22.84 -6.78
N ASP A 98 -15.01 -23.50 -7.85
CA ASP A 98 -14.23 -24.76 -7.81
C ASP A 98 -12.78 -24.68 -7.27
N SER A 99 -12.38 -23.57 -6.66
CA SER A 99 -11.08 -23.45 -5.98
C SER A 99 -11.06 -22.15 -5.17
N ASP A 100 -10.68 -22.23 -3.89
CA ASP A 100 -10.40 -21.10 -2.99
C ASP A 100 -11.51 -20.66 -2.01
N TYR A 101 -12.25 -21.61 -1.44
CA TYR A 101 -13.03 -21.34 -0.22
C TYR A 101 -12.73 -22.31 0.91
N LEU A 102 -12.66 -21.78 2.12
CA LEU A 102 -12.53 -22.57 3.34
C LEU A 102 -13.92 -22.99 3.81
N VAL A 103 -14.09 -24.29 4.04
CA VAL A 103 -15.30 -24.85 4.65
C VAL A 103 -15.10 -24.88 6.16
N SER A 104 -16.15 -24.62 6.93
CA SER A 104 -16.10 -24.80 8.38
C SER A 104 -15.66 -26.22 8.74
N PRO A 105 -14.65 -26.41 9.60
CA PRO A 105 -14.21 -27.73 10.04
C PRO A 105 -15.37 -28.55 10.62
N THR A 106 -16.24 -27.91 11.41
CA THR A 106 -17.44 -28.55 11.97
C THR A 106 -18.37 -29.04 10.88
N ALA A 107 -18.59 -28.23 9.83
CA ALA A 107 -19.41 -28.64 8.70
C ALA A 107 -18.76 -29.80 7.92
N GLY A 108 -17.45 -29.74 7.68
CA GLY A 108 -16.70 -30.82 7.05
C GLY A 108 -16.79 -32.14 7.82
N ALA A 109 -16.66 -32.10 9.15
CA ALA A 109 -16.77 -33.27 10.01
C ALA A 109 -18.18 -33.89 9.96
N VAL A 110 -19.24 -33.08 10.01
CA VAL A 110 -20.62 -33.55 9.83
C VAL A 110 -20.79 -34.23 8.48
N MET A 111 -20.26 -33.64 7.41
CA MET A 111 -20.36 -34.23 6.07
C MET A 111 -19.60 -35.55 5.95
N GLU A 112 -18.48 -35.74 6.64
CA GLU A 112 -17.74 -37.01 6.60
C GLU A 112 -18.44 -38.12 7.41
N LEU A 113 -19.09 -37.76 8.52
CA LEU A 113 -19.85 -38.71 9.34
C LEU A 113 -21.16 -39.18 8.68
N LEU A 114 -21.62 -38.47 7.65
CA LEU A 114 -22.86 -38.75 6.95
C LEU A 114 -22.61 -39.45 5.61
N GLU A 115 -22.95 -40.73 5.57
CA GLU A 115 -22.95 -41.55 4.36
C GLU A 115 -24.35 -41.57 3.71
N ASP A 116 -24.38 -41.51 2.37
CA ASP A 116 -25.58 -41.63 1.53
C ASP A 116 -26.74 -40.70 1.93
N LEU A 117 -26.74 -39.47 1.41
CA LEU A 117 -27.69 -38.42 1.80
C LEU A 117 -28.80 -38.14 0.77
N ASP A 118 -28.77 -38.81 -0.38
CA ASP A 118 -29.69 -38.51 -1.47
C ASP A 118 -31.14 -38.83 -1.08
N GLY A 119 -32.02 -37.83 -1.16
CA GLY A 119 -33.42 -37.93 -0.76
C GLY A 119 -33.69 -38.03 0.75
N LYS A 120 -32.67 -38.06 1.61
CA LYS A 120 -32.86 -38.09 3.08
C LYS A 120 -33.24 -36.72 3.62
N THR A 121 -34.12 -36.70 4.63
CA THR A 121 -34.52 -35.47 5.33
C THR A 121 -33.57 -35.20 6.50
N VAL A 122 -32.87 -34.06 6.44
CA VAL A 122 -31.91 -33.64 7.48
C VAL A 122 -32.45 -32.42 8.22
N LEU A 123 -32.61 -32.53 9.54
CA LEU A 123 -33.09 -31.46 10.40
C LEU A 123 -31.93 -30.85 11.21
N LEU A 124 -31.64 -29.57 10.97
CA LEU A 124 -30.70 -28.77 11.76
C LEU A 124 -31.44 -28.16 12.96
N VAL A 125 -31.07 -28.53 14.18
CA VAL A 125 -31.74 -28.06 15.41
C VAL A 125 -30.79 -27.22 16.25
N GLY A 126 -31.15 -25.96 16.49
CA GLY A 126 -30.33 -25.05 17.31
C GLY A 126 -28.98 -24.69 16.67
N ILE A 127 -28.89 -24.73 15.33
CA ILE A 127 -27.74 -24.26 14.56
C ILE A 127 -28.20 -23.04 13.75
N ASN A 128 -27.55 -21.90 13.96
CA ASN A 128 -27.88 -20.63 13.29
C ASN A 128 -26.64 -20.03 12.60
N GLY A 129 -26.85 -18.94 11.85
CA GLY A 129 -25.77 -18.12 11.29
C GLY A 129 -24.98 -18.81 10.16
N ALA A 130 -23.69 -18.50 10.10
CA ALA A 130 -22.80 -18.95 9.03
C ALA A 130 -22.59 -20.47 9.00
N LEU A 131 -22.50 -21.11 10.18
CA LEU A 131 -22.36 -22.57 10.26
C LEU A 131 -23.63 -23.29 9.76
N GLY A 132 -24.82 -22.82 10.16
CA GLY A 132 -26.09 -23.37 9.69
C GLY A 132 -26.26 -23.25 8.18
N SER A 133 -25.89 -22.09 7.63
CA SER A 133 -25.92 -21.83 6.18
C SER A 133 -24.94 -22.73 5.42
N SER A 134 -23.75 -22.94 5.98
CA SER A 134 -22.73 -23.83 5.41
C SER A 134 -23.19 -25.28 5.36
N LEU A 135 -23.70 -25.80 6.49
CA LEU A 135 -24.25 -27.16 6.58
C LEU A 135 -25.42 -27.35 5.62
N GLN A 136 -26.36 -26.41 5.58
CA GLN A 136 -27.51 -26.48 4.70
C GLN A 136 -27.09 -26.59 3.24
N CYS A 137 -26.14 -25.75 2.81
CA CYS A 137 -25.61 -25.78 1.46
C CYS A 137 -24.92 -27.12 1.12
N LEU A 138 -24.05 -27.61 1.99
CA LEU A 138 -23.30 -28.85 1.76
C LEU A 138 -24.20 -30.08 1.74
N LEU A 139 -25.18 -30.16 2.64
CA LEU A 139 -26.15 -31.25 2.70
C LEU A 139 -27.03 -31.27 1.44
N GLN A 140 -27.54 -30.10 1.01
CA GLN A 140 -28.34 -30.00 -0.21
C GLN A 140 -27.55 -30.42 -1.46
N ARG A 141 -26.26 -30.09 -1.54
CA ARG A 141 -25.38 -30.53 -2.64
C ARG A 141 -25.19 -32.05 -2.70
N ARG A 142 -25.38 -32.75 -1.58
CA ARG A 142 -25.38 -34.23 -1.53
C ARG A 142 -26.78 -34.83 -1.68
N GLY A 143 -27.76 -34.06 -2.13
CA GLY A 143 -29.12 -34.55 -2.42
C GLY A 143 -30.08 -34.58 -1.21
N ALA A 144 -29.66 -34.07 -0.05
CA ALA A 144 -30.52 -34.06 1.14
C ALA A 144 -31.59 -32.97 1.11
N ILE A 145 -32.75 -33.27 1.69
CA ILE A 145 -33.81 -32.31 1.98
C ILE A 145 -33.55 -31.72 3.38
N THR A 146 -33.10 -30.48 3.44
CA THR A 146 -32.70 -29.83 4.69
C THR A 146 -33.80 -28.93 5.26
N ALA A 147 -34.02 -28.98 6.57
CA ALA A 147 -34.82 -27.99 7.30
C ALA A 147 -34.08 -27.53 8.57
N SER A 148 -34.38 -26.32 9.06
CA SER A 148 -33.81 -25.80 10.31
C SER A 148 -34.90 -25.36 11.30
N CYS A 149 -34.62 -25.51 12.60
CA CYS A 149 -35.49 -25.00 13.67
C CYS A 149 -34.75 -24.81 15.00
N LEU A 150 -35.36 -24.08 15.93
CA LEU A 150 -34.90 -23.98 17.32
C LEU A 150 -35.56 -25.07 18.17
N TRP A 151 -34.93 -25.43 19.29
CA TRP A 151 -35.50 -26.37 20.27
C TRP A 151 -36.87 -25.94 20.82
N LYS A 152 -37.19 -24.64 20.78
CA LYS A 152 -38.47 -24.08 21.24
C LYS A 152 -39.48 -23.88 20.11
N SER A 153 -39.16 -24.29 18.88
CA SER A 153 -40.04 -24.05 17.73
C SER A 153 -41.35 -24.85 17.83
N PRO A 154 -42.51 -24.24 17.51
CA PRO A 154 -43.77 -24.97 17.43
C PRO A 154 -43.68 -26.05 16.35
N GLY A 155 -44.23 -27.24 16.65
CA GLY A 155 -44.20 -28.38 15.73
C GLY A 155 -42.86 -29.13 15.67
N LEU A 156 -41.92 -28.87 16.59
CA LEU A 156 -40.63 -29.58 16.67
C LEU A 156 -40.80 -31.12 16.69
N GLN A 157 -41.77 -31.62 17.47
CA GLN A 157 -42.07 -33.06 17.54
C GLN A 157 -42.33 -33.66 16.16
N SER A 158 -43.19 -33.03 15.35
CA SER A 158 -43.49 -33.51 14.01
C SER A 158 -42.25 -33.49 13.12
N LYS A 159 -41.44 -32.43 13.21
CA LYS A 159 -40.19 -32.30 12.41
C LYS A 159 -39.17 -33.38 12.78
N LEU A 160 -38.96 -33.65 14.06
CA LEU A 160 -38.04 -34.70 14.53
C LEU A 160 -38.50 -36.10 14.11
N HIS A 161 -39.81 -36.35 14.10
CA HIS A 161 -40.36 -37.64 13.72
C HIS A 161 -40.25 -37.94 12.20
N HIS A 162 -40.09 -36.90 11.37
CA HIS A 162 -39.92 -37.06 9.92
C HIS A 162 -38.45 -36.96 9.46
N ALA A 163 -37.52 -36.61 10.34
CA ALA A 163 -36.12 -36.47 10.00
C ALA A 163 -35.41 -37.83 9.97
N ASP A 164 -34.66 -38.10 8.90
CA ASP A 164 -33.75 -39.25 8.80
C ASP A 164 -32.43 -38.99 9.53
N VAL A 165 -32.01 -37.72 9.56
CA VAL A 165 -30.82 -37.24 10.24
C VAL A 165 -31.16 -35.98 11.03
N VAL A 166 -30.68 -35.90 12.27
CA VAL A 166 -30.79 -34.69 13.12
C VAL A 166 -29.39 -34.20 13.44
N VAL A 167 -29.08 -32.95 13.09
CA VAL A 167 -27.81 -32.29 13.46
C VAL A 167 -28.11 -31.21 14.49
N ALA A 168 -27.59 -31.38 15.70
CA ALA A 168 -27.88 -30.51 16.84
C ALA A 168 -26.70 -29.57 17.13
N GLY A 169 -26.94 -28.26 17.20
CA GLY A 169 -25.93 -27.24 17.53
C GLY A 169 -25.82 -26.93 19.02
N SER A 170 -26.76 -27.43 19.81
CA SER A 170 -26.83 -27.28 21.26
C SER A 170 -27.34 -28.58 21.87
N PRO A 171 -27.04 -28.84 23.16
CA PRO A 171 -27.45 -30.07 23.80
C PRO A 171 -28.98 -30.22 23.73
N LYS A 172 -29.45 -31.44 23.43
CA LYS A 172 -30.88 -31.76 23.44
C LYS A 172 -31.44 -31.47 24.84
N PRO A 173 -32.45 -30.61 24.98
CA PRO A 173 -33.09 -30.39 26.27
C PRO A 173 -33.70 -31.68 26.82
N ASP A 174 -33.66 -31.86 28.14
CA ASP A 174 -34.32 -32.99 28.83
C ASP A 174 -35.83 -33.08 28.54
N SER A 175 -36.44 -31.94 28.20
CA SER A 175 -37.84 -31.83 27.81
C SER A 175 -38.18 -32.42 26.44
N VAL A 176 -37.18 -32.84 25.64
CA VAL A 176 -37.37 -33.50 24.34
C VAL A 176 -37.14 -35.00 24.50
N PRO A 177 -38.21 -35.82 24.56
CA PRO A 177 -38.07 -37.26 24.75
C PRO A 177 -37.58 -37.96 23.48
N GLU A 178 -36.89 -39.08 23.64
CA GLU A 178 -36.38 -39.88 22.50
C GLU A 178 -37.50 -40.37 21.58
N SER A 179 -38.72 -40.53 22.10
CA SER A 179 -39.90 -40.94 21.34
C SER A 179 -40.33 -39.94 20.25
N TRP A 180 -39.77 -38.73 20.24
CA TRP A 180 -40.00 -37.75 19.17
C TRP A 180 -39.14 -37.99 17.93
N LEU A 181 -38.09 -38.81 18.04
CA LEU A 181 -37.18 -39.11 16.95
C LEU A 181 -37.70 -40.29 16.13
N LYS A 182 -37.47 -40.24 14.82
CA LYS A 182 -37.76 -41.37 13.92
C LYS A 182 -36.90 -42.57 14.32
N PRO A 183 -37.46 -43.78 14.51
CA PRO A 183 -36.66 -44.97 14.76
C PRO A 183 -35.60 -45.20 13.66
N GLY A 184 -34.35 -45.39 14.06
CA GLY A 184 -33.22 -45.54 13.12
C GLY A 184 -32.65 -44.22 12.57
N SER A 185 -33.10 -43.07 13.05
CA SER A 185 -32.50 -41.77 12.69
C SER A 185 -31.05 -41.67 13.18
N THR A 186 -30.20 -40.99 12.42
CA THR A 186 -28.83 -40.64 12.86
C THR A 186 -28.86 -39.29 13.57
N ILE A 187 -28.23 -39.19 14.74
CA ILE A 187 -28.12 -37.92 15.47
C ILE A 187 -26.66 -37.52 15.53
N ILE A 188 -26.37 -36.31 15.07
CA ILE A 188 -25.06 -35.71 15.15
C ILE A 188 -25.12 -34.54 16.10
N ASN A 189 -24.34 -34.60 17.18
CA ASN A 189 -24.23 -33.51 18.11
C ASN A 189 -22.97 -32.68 17.82
N CYS A 190 -23.18 -31.39 17.54
CA CYS A 190 -22.15 -30.38 17.32
C CYS A 190 -21.95 -29.46 18.54
N SER A 191 -22.64 -29.70 19.66
CA SER A 191 -22.63 -28.82 20.83
C SER A 191 -21.36 -28.91 21.70
N ASP A 192 -20.51 -29.93 21.49
CA ASP A 192 -19.31 -30.16 22.30
C ASP A 192 -18.05 -29.52 21.70
N LEU A 193 -18.09 -28.19 21.59
CA LEU A 193 -16.86 -27.40 21.69
C LEU A 193 -16.51 -27.09 23.15
N LEU A 194 -17.45 -27.17 24.11
CA LEU A 194 -17.25 -26.60 25.46
C LEU A 194 -17.91 -27.30 26.68
N SER A 195 -18.51 -28.50 26.63
CA SER A 195 -19.15 -29.10 27.82
C SER A 195 -18.68 -30.50 28.24
N GLU A 196 -18.14 -30.60 29.45
CA GLU A 196 -17.91 -31.86 30.16
C GLU A 196 -19.25 -32.50 30.50
N LYS A 197 -19.63 -33.57 29.79
CA LYS A 197 -20.41 -34.72 30.30
C LYS A 197 -20.77 -35.64 29.14
N HIS A 198 -19.87 -36.51 28.70
CA HIS A 198 -20.26 -37.88 28.35
C HIS A 198 -19.02 -38.78 28.40
N SER A 199 -19.03 -39.65 29.40
CA SER A 199 -18.11 -40.79 29.51
C SER A 199 -18.19 -41.63 28.24
N TYR A 200 -17.03 -41.97 27.68
CA TYR A 200 -16.91 -43.07 26.72
C TYR A 200 -17.53 -44.33 27.35
N GLY A 201 -18.69 -44.75 26.85
CA GLY A 201 -19.30 -46.04 27.16
C GLY A 201 -20.68 -45.99 27.81
N GLN A 202 -21.72 -46.21 27.00
CA GLN A 202 -22.67 -47.32 27.12
C GLN A 202 -23.70 -47.22 25.99
N LYS A 203 -23.70 -48.20 25.09
CA LYS A 203 -24.74 -48.37 24.08
C LYS A 203 -25.99 -48.96 24.73
N SER A 204 -27.10 -48.21 24.74
CA SER A 204 -28.44 -48.78 24.87
C SER A 204 -29.53 -47.87 24.31
N SER A 205 -29.69 -47.83 22.98
CA SER A 205 -30.96 -47.70 22.25
C SER A 205 -30.67 -47.79 20.74
N ASN A 206 -31.66 -48.10 19.90
CA ASN A 206 -31.53 -48.35 18.46
C ASN A 206 -31.19 -47.09 17.61
N THR A 207 -30.51 -46.11 18.20
CA THR A 207 -30.19 -44.80 17.60
C THR A 207 -28.68 -44.60 17.65
N THR A 208 -28.05 -44.28 16.52
CA THR A 208 -26.60 -44.04 16.46
C THR A 208 -26.34 -42.56 16.74
N GLU A 209 -25.80 -42.26 17.92
CA GLU A 209 -25.40 -40.91 18.31
C GLU A 209 -23.90 -40.72 18.03
N ASN A 210 -23.58 -39.82 17.09
CA ASN A 210 -22.22 -39.47 16.72
C ASN A 210 -21.92 -38.05 17.23
N ALA A 211 -20.85 -37.88 17.99
CA ALA A 211 -20.41 -36.58 18.47
C ALA A 211 -19.29 -36.03 17.58
N VAL A 212 -19.37 -34.74 17.23
CA VAL A 212 -18.24 -34.00 16.64
C VAL A 212 -17.52 -33.29 17.78
N CYS A 213 -16.50 -33.93 18.38
CA CYS A 213 -15.74 -33.34 19.48
C CYS A 213 -14.43 -32.68 19.02
N SER A 214 -14.18 -31.46 19.51
CA SER A 214 -13.00 -30.61 19.32
C SER A 214 -12.74 -30.11 17.89
N LEU A 215 -12.46 -28.80 17.79
CA LEU A 215 -12.00 -28.11 16.58
C LEU A 215 -10.77 -28.78 15.97
N ALA A 216 -9.95 -29.44 16.80
CA ALA A 216 -8.77 -30.18 16.41
C ALA A 216 -9.07 -31.44 15.59
N VAL A 217 -10.08 -32.24 15.97
CA VAL A 217 -10.52 -33.42 15.19
C VAL A 217 -11.18 -32.99 13.87
N ALA A 218 -11.96 -31.92 13.91
CA ALA A 218 -12.56 -31.32 12.71
C ALA A 218 -11.49 -30.82 11.72
N MET A 219 -10.42 -30.19 12.23
CA MET A 219 -9.24 -29.79 11.45
C MET A 219 -8.47 -30.98 10.87
N ARG A 220 -8.35 -32.10 11.60
CA ARG A 220 -7.69 -33.34 11.09
C ARG A 220 -8.43 -33.93 9.89
N MET A 221 -9.76 -33.80 9.86
CA MET A 221 -10.60 -34.28 8.75
C MET A 221 -10.47 -33.36 7.53
N GLN A 222 -10.35 -32.05 7.74
CA GLN A 222 -10.14 -31.08 6.67
C GLN A 222 -8.71 -31.09 6.11
N LEU A 223 -7.69 -31.37 6.93
CA LEU A 223 -6.30 -31.52 6.46
C LEU A 223 -6.11 -32.68 5.46
N ARG A 224 -6.96 -33.71 5.50
CA ARG A 224 -7.00 -34.75 4.45
C ARG A 224 -7.49 -34.20 3.10
N GLN A 225 -8.46 -33.28 3.08
CA GLN A 225 -8.87 -32.56 1.87
C GLN A 225 -7.83 -31.51 1.43
N ILE A 226 -7.21 -30.81 2.38
CA ILE A 226 -6.13 -29.84 2.09
C ILE A 226 -4.91 -30.53 1.48
N SER A 227 -4.70 -31.84 1.71
CA SER A 227 -3.64 -32.59 1.01
C SER A 227 -3.81 -32.64 -0.52
N TRP A 228 -5.03 -32.42 -1.03
CA TRP A 228 -5.32 -32.29 -2.47
C TRP A 228 -5.33 -30.83 -2.95
N LEU A 229 -5.54 -29.86 -2.06
CA LEU A 229 -5.24 -28.44 -2.30
C LEU A 229 -3.80 -28.15 -1.86
N LEU A 230 -2.83 -28.65 -2.62
CA LEU A 230 -1.44 -28.29 -2.44
C LEU A 230 -1.30 -26.76 -2.32
N PHE A 231 -0.79 -26.34 -1.16
CA PHE A 231 -0.27 -25.02 -0.82
C PHE A 231 0.09 -24.13 -2.02
N VAL A 232 -0.71 -23.10 -2.26
CA VAL A 232 -0.18 -21.82 -2.73
C VAL A 232 -0.07 -20.92 -1.52
N PHE A 233 1.01 -21.07 -0.75
CA PHE A 233 1.40 -20.02 0.19
C PHE A 233 1.74 -18.78 -0.65
N PHE A 234 0.89 -17.75 -0.61
CA PHE A 234 1.30 -16.45 -1.09
C PHE A 234 2.29 -15.88 -0.09
N SER A 235 3.58 -15.98 -0.40
CA SER A 235 4.61 -15.17 0.24
C SER A 235 4.21 -13.69 0.12
N SER A 236 4.52 -12.89 1.14
CA SER A 236 4.29 -11.44 1.09
C SER A 236 5.08 -10.81 -0.07
N ASP A 237 4.64 -9.66 -0.59
CA ASP A 237 5.30 -8.98 -1.71
C ASP A 237 6.81 -8.82 -1.50
N ILE A 238 7.21 -8.47 -0.27
CA ILE A 238 8.61 -8.28 0.11
C ILE A 238 9.39 -9.60 0.15
N GLU A 239 8.79 -10.69 0.58
CA GLU A 239 9.41 -12.02 0.57
C GLU A 239 9.61 -12.50 -0.87
N ILE A 240 8.60 -12.31 -1.73
CA ILE A 240 8.71 -12.61 -3.16
C ILE A 240 9.87 -11.80 -3.77
N SER A 241 9.93 -10.49 -3.48
CA SER A 241 10.98 -9.59 -3.96
C SER A 241 12.38 -10.05 -3.53
N ARG A 242 12.56 -10.34 -2.24
CA ARG A 242 13.84 -10.77 -1.66
C ARG A 242 14.28 -12.16 -2.10
N ALA A 243 13.33 -13.03 -2.49
CA ALA A 243 13.63 -14.36 -3.01
C ALA A 243 14.15 -14.33 -4.47
N GLN A 244 13.98 -13.21 -5.19
CA GLN A 244 14.48 -13.09 -6.55
C GLN A 244 15.95 -12.64 -6.58
N SER A 245 16.69 -13.14 -7.58
CA SER A 245 18.01 -12.61 -7.93
C SER A 245 17.88 -11.73 -9.18
N PRO A 246 17.97 -10.39 -9.06
CA PRO A 246 17.82 -9.52 -10.21
C PRO A 246 18.96 -9.71 -11.21
N LYS A 247 18.65 -9.60 -12.51
CA LYS A 247 19.68 -9.57 -13.56
C LYS A 247 20.55 -8.33 -13.37
N ALA A 248 21.86 -8.48 -13.57
CA ALA A 248 22.78 -7.36 -13.59
C ALA A 248 22.38 -6.34 -14.67
N VAL A 249 22.34 -5.06 -14.30
CA VAL A 249 21.74 -4.01 -15.14
C VAL A 249 22.53 -3.73 -16.41
N ASP A 250 23.85 -3.95 -16.40
CA ASP A 250 24.73 -3.84 -17.56
C ASP A 250 24.46 -4.95 -18.60
N VAL A 251 24.17 -6.16 -18.14
CA VAL A 251 23.72 -7.26 -18.99
C VAL A 251 22.38 -6.92 -19.63
N LEU A 252 21.41 -6.45 -18.83
CA LEU A 252 20.10 -6.01 -19.34
C LEU A 252 20.25 -4.87 -20.36
N ALA A 253 21.06 -3.87 -20.05
CA ALA A 253 21.33 -2.73 -20.92
C ALA A 253 21.85 -3.17 -22.30
N LYS A 254 22.79 -4.12 -22.31
CA LYS A 254 23.32 -4.71 -23.55
C LYS A 254 22.25 -5.48 -24.33
N GLU A 255 21.42 -6.26 -23.66
CA GLU A 255 20.33 -7.03 -24.29
C GLU A 255 19.31 -6.13 -24.99
N ILE A 256 19.04 -4.96 -24.43
CA ILE A 256 18.09 -3.98 -25.01
C ILE A 256 18.76 -2.98 -25.97
N GLY A 257 20.06 -3.12 -26.26
CA GLY A 257 20.77 -2.33 -27.26
C GLY A 257 21.32 -0.98 -26.78
N LEU A 258 21.49 -0.79 -25.47
CA LEU A 258 22.22 0.35 -24.92
C LEU A 258 23.73 0.14 -25.06
N LEU A 259 24.46 1.23 -25.36
CA LEU A 259 25.91 1.25 -25.38
C LEU A 259 26.47 1.47 -23.97
N THR A 260 27.71 1.01 -23.74
CA THR A 260 28.36 1.09 -22.42
C THR A 260 28.55 2.53 -21.95
N ASP A 261 28.76 3.47 -22.87
CA ASP A 261 28.94 4.90 -22.58
C ASP A 261 27.61 5.67 -22.44
N GLU A 262 26.48 5.00 -22.65
CA GLU A 262 25.12 5.55 -22.50
C GLU A 262 24.48 5.24 -21.14
N ILE A 263 25.15 4.44 -20.30
CA ILE A 263 24.63 4.07 -18.98
C ILE A 263 25.55 4.55 -17.85
N GLU A 264 24.94 4.95 -16.75
CA GLU A 264 25.62 5.22 -15.47
C GLU A 264 25.08 4.27 -14.41
N ILE A 265 25.92 3.36 -13.92
CA ILE A 265 25.52 2.24 -13.07
C ILE A 265 25.41 2.67 -11.60
N TYR A 266 24.32 2.26 -10.95
CA TYR A 266 24.01 2.48 -9.52
C TYR A 266 23.81 1.14 -8.80
N GLY A 267 24.90 0.61 -8.24
CA GLY A 267 24.91 -0.75 -7.68
C GLY A 267 24.93 -1.80 -8.79
N GLN A 268 24.27 -2.95 -8.60
CA GLN A 268 24.26 -4.02 -9.62
C GLN A 268 22.97 -4.06 -10.45
N THR A 269 21.90 -3.42 -9.96
CA THR A 269 20.52 -3.66 -10.43
C THR A 269 19.85 -2.42 -11.03
N LYS A 270 20.51 -1.26 -10.96
CA LYS A 270 19.95 0.03 -11.40
C LYS A 270 20.99 0.79 -12.21
N ALA A 271 20.54 1.52 -13.20
CA ALA A 271 21.37 2.41 -13.98
C ALA A 271 20.53 3.58 -14.47
N LYS A 272 21.21 4.69 -14.78
CA LYS A 272 20.63 5.80 -15.51
C LYS A 272 21.07 5.77 -16.95
N VAL A 273 20.18 6.21 -17.82
CA VAL A 273 20.40 6.26 -19.26
C VAL A 273 20.65 7.71 -19.65
N ARG A 274 21.79 7.95 -20.29
CA ARG A 274 22.19 9.29 -20.73
C ARG A 274 21.36 9.76 -21.91
N LEU A 275 21.00 11.04 -21.93
CA LEU A 275 20.22 11.63 -23.03
C LEU A 275 20.95 11.64 -24.38
N SER A 276 22.27 11.44 -24.43
CA SER A 276 23.01 11.28 -25.70
C SER A 276 22.44 10.15 -26.56
N LEU A 277 21.79 9.17 -25.94
CA LEU A 277 21.05 8.12 -26.63
C LEU A 277 19.92 8.66 -27.52
N LEU A 278 19.23 9.71 -27.12
CA LEU A 278 18.15 10.29 -27.93
C LEU A 278 18.67 10.86 -29.26
N GLU A 279 19.89 11.43 -29.26
CA GLU A 279 20.53 11.91 -30.49
C GLU A 279 20.91 10.76 -31.42
N ARG A 280 21.37 9.63 -30.87
CA ARG A 280 21.69 8.42 -31.64
C ARG A 280 20.44 7.77 -32.24
N LEU A 281 19.33 7.79 -31.51
CA LEU A 281 18.08 7.13 -31.89
C LEU A 281 17.07 8.06 -32.57
N LYS A 282 17.40 9.33 -32.83
CA LYS A 282 16.47 10.32 -33.38
C LYS A 282 15.77 9.93 -34.68
N ASP A 283 16.43 9.10 -35.50
CA ASP A 283 15.93 8.66 -36.80
C ASP A 283 15.15 7.33 -36.71
N GLN A 284 15.03 6.75 -35.50
CA GLN A 284 14.26 5.54 -35.26
C GLN A 284 12.76 5.87 -35.11
N PRO A 285 11.86 5.05 -35.67
CA PRO A 285 10.43 5.23 -35.46
C PRO A 285 10.04 4.91 -34.02
N ASP A 286 9.08 5.66 -33.49
CA ASP A 286 8.50 5.39 -32.17
C ASP A 286 7.85 4.01 -32.10
N GLY A 287 8.01 3.37 -30.94
CA GLY A 287 7.33 2.12 -30.61
C GLY A 287 5.82 2.31 -30.39
N LYS A 288 5.12 1.20 -30.09
CA LYS A 288 3.71 1.26 -29.69
C LYS A 288 3.60 1.74 -28.25
N TYR A 289 2.75 2.74 -28.01
CA TYR A 289 2.45 3.25 -26.68
C TYR A 289 1.16 2.64 -26.14
N VAL A 290 1.23 2.01 -24.97
CA VAL A 290 0.08 1.39 -24.28
C VAL A 290 -0.10 2.06 -22.92
N LEU A 291 -1.24 2.71 -22.72
CA LEU A 291 -1.61 3.33 -21.45
C LEU A 291 -2.45 2.36 -20.62
N VAL A 292 -1.95 2.00 -19.44
CA VAL A 292 -2.73 1.29 -18.42
C VAL A 292 -3.39 2.32 -17.50
N ALA A 293 -4.72 2.41 -17.58
CA ALA A 293 -5.55 3.24 -16.71
C ALA A 293 -6.39 2.36 -15.77
N GLY A 294 -6.98 2.97 -14.75
CA GLY A 294 -7.95 2.29 -13.89
C GLY A 294 -9.14 3.19 -13.57
N ILE A 295 -10.16 2.59 -12.97
CA ILE A 295 -11.34 3.29 -12.47
C ILE A 295 -10.99 4.22 -11.30
N THR A 296 -11.97 5.03 -10.87
CA THR A 296 -11.87 5.84 -9.66
C THR A 296 -11.39 4.97 -8.48
N PRO A 297 -10.33 5.37 -7.75
CA PRO A 297 -9.79 4.56 -6.66
C PRO A 297 -10.82 4.22 -5.60
N THR A 298 -10.81 2.98 -5.13
CA THR A 298 -11.63 2.42 -4.07
C THR A 298 -10.75 1.84 -2.97
N PRO A 299 -11.25 1.69 -1.73
CA PRO A 299 -10.49 1.07 -0.64
C PRO A 299 -10.04 -0.37 -0.91
N LEU A 300 -10.67 -1.06 -1.87
CA LEU A 300 -10.34 -2.44 -2.24
C LEU A 300 -9.06 -2.55 -3.08
N GLY A 301 -8.59 -1.44 -3.66
CA GLY A 301 -7.42 -1.41 -4.53
C GLY A 301 -7.70 -1.95 -5.94
N GLU A 302 -7.07 -1.35 -6.95
CA GLU A 302 -7.32 -1.72 -8.37
C GLU A 302 -6.14 -2.46 -9.02
N GLY A 303 -4.99 -2.58 -8.34
CA GLY A 303 -3.83 -3.30 -8.89
C GLY A 303 -3.23 -2.72 -10.17
N LYS A 304 -3.41 -1.41 -10.45
CA LYS A 304 -2.94 -0.77 -11.71
C LYS A 304 -1.47 -1.07 -12.04
N SER A 305 -0.57 -0.86 -11.07
CA SER A 305 0.86 -1.13 -11.27
C SER A 305 1.15 -2.62 -11.48
N THR A 306 0.40 -3.50 -10.81
CA THR A 306 0.49 -4.95 -10.98
C THR A 306 0.13 -5.35 -12.40
N VAL A 307 -0.95 -4.77 -12.95
CA VAL A 307 -1.36 -4.97 -14.35
C VAL A 307 -0.30 -4.45 -15.32
N THR A 308 0.28 -3.27 -15.09
CA THR A 308 1.35 -2.73 -15.95
C THR A 308 2.56 -3.66 -16.03
N ILE A 309 3.03 -4.18 -14.87
CA ILE A 309 4.18 -5.07 -14.83
C ILE A 309 3.84 -6.45 -15.41
N GLY A 310 2.67 -7.00 -15.06
CA GLY A 310 2.19 -8.28 -15.61
C GLY A 310 2.03 -8.24 -17.13
N LEU A 311 1.55 -7.11 -17.69
CA LEU A 311 1.45 -6.93 -19.14
C LEU A 311 2.82 -6.96 -19.82
N VAL A 312 3.81 -6.27 -19.27
CA VAL A 312 5.18 -6.28 -19.82
C VAL A 312 5.83 -7.65 -19.67
N GLN A 313 5.62 -8.35 -18.54
CA GLN A 313 6.06 -9.73 -18.37
C GLN A 313 5.42 -10.65 -19.42
N ALA A 314 4.12 -10.52 -19.69
CA ALA A 314 3.42 -11.28 -20.73
C ALA A 314 3.98 -11.00 -22.13
N LEU A 315 4.11 -9.72 -22.49
CA LEU A 315 4.63 -9.31 -23.81
C LEU A 315 6.09 -9.75 -24.01
N THR A 316 6.96 -9.48 -23.04
CA THR A 316 8.39 -9.75 -23.16
C THR A 316 8.73 -11.23 -22.95
N ALA A 317 8.28 -11.85 -21.86
CA ALA A 317 8.69 -13.22 -21.51
C ALA A 317 7.92 -14.30 -22.29
N HIS A 318 6.62 -14.10 -22.53
CA HIS A 318 5.79 -15.12 -23.17
C HIS A 318 5.60 -14.89 -24.67
N LEU A 319 5.44 -13.64 -25.10
CA LEU A 319 5.21 -13.29 -26.51
C LEU A 319 6.47 -12.85 -27.26
N LYS A 320 7.61 -12.70 -26.55
CA LYS A 320 8.91 -12.30 -27.12
C LYS A 320 8.85 -10.96 -27.86
N ILE A 321 7.98 -10.06 -27.40
CA ILE A 321 7.88 -8.68 -27.90
C ILE A 321 8.72 -7.80 -26.97
N ASN A 322 9.70 -7.07 -27.52
CA ASN A 322 10.50 -6.14 -26.73
C ASN A 322 9.61 -5.02 -26.18
N SER A 323 9.41 -4.98 -24.87
CA SER A 323 8.49 -4.05 -24.21
C SER A 323 9.02 -3.59 -22.85
N PHE A 324 8.70 -2.35 -22.48
CA PHE A 324 9.21 -1.68 -21.28
C PHE A 324 8.05 -1.13 -20.45
N ALA A 325 8.14 -1.28 -19.13
CA ALA A 325 7.23 -0.62 -18.20
C ALA A 325 7.80 0.74 -17.78
N CYS A 326 7.03 1.82 -18.00
CA CYS A 326 7.35 3.14 -17.49
C CYS A 326 6.49 3.43 -16.26
N LEU A 327 7.12 3.58 -15.10
CA LEU A 327 6.46 3.79 -13.81
C LEU A 327 6.94 5.08 -13.15
N ARG A 328 6.11 5.62 -12.23
CA ARG A 328 6.49 6.75 -11.38
C ARG A 328 7.29 6.26 -10.19
N GLN A 329 8.35 6.97 -9.83
CA GLN A 329 9.01 6.77 -8.54
C GLN A 329 8.05 7.15 -7.39
N PRO A 330 7.91 6.32 -6.35
CA PRO A 330 7.11 6.64 -5.19
C PRO A 330 7.86 7.63 -4.29
N SER A 331 7.10 8.50 -3.62
CA SER A 331 7.63 9.30 -2.52
C SER A 331 8.02 8.39 -1.35
N GLN A 332 9.13 8.69 -0.70
CA GLN A 332 9.61 7.96 0.46
C GLN A 332 8.75 8.21 1.71
N GLY A 333 8.16 9.41 1.85
CA GLY A 333 7.36 9.78 3.02
C GLY A 333 6.22 8.80 3.33
N PRO A 334 5.37 8.46 2.36
CA PRO A 334 4.31 7.45 2.52
C PRO A 334 4.81 6.03 2.84
N THR A 335 6.04 5.68 2.47
CA THR A 335 6.64 4.37 2.77
C THR A 335 6.74 4.12 4.27
N PHE A 336 7.05 5.15 5.06
CA PHE A 336 7.11 5.06 6.52
C PHE A 336 5.75 5.26 7.22
N GLY A 337 4.68 5.43 6.44
CA GLY A 337 3.32 5.56 6.93
C GLY A 337 2.47 4.35 6.54
N VAL A 338 1.37 4.61 5.83
CA VAL A 338 0.34 3.61 5.49
C VAL A 338 0.60 2.93 4.12
N LYS A 339 1.52 3.45 3.29
CA LYS A 339 1.63 3.11 1.86
C LYS A 339 3.03 2.61 1.43
N GLY A 340 3.76 1.93 2.30
CA GLY A 340 4.96 1.18 1.90
C GLY A 340 4.60 -0.09 1.11
N GLY A 341 4.05 0.06 -0.10
CA GLY A 341 3.64 -1.06 -0.97
C GLY A 341 4.59 -1.27 -2.13
N ALA A 342 4.55 -2.45 -2.76
CA ALA A 342 5.37 -2.74 -3.94
C ALA A 342 4.95 -1.87 -5.13
N ALA A 343 5.86 -1.62 -6.07
CA ALA A 343 5.48 -1.14 -7.39
C ALA A 343 4.96 -2.32 -8.22
N GLY A 344 3.68 -2.63 -8.00
CA GLY A 344 3.06 -3.88 -8.43
C GLY A 344 2.54 -4.66 -7.23
N GLY A 345 2.55 -5.99 -7.33
CA GLY A 345 2.19 -6.90 -6.24
C GLY A 345 2.31 -8.36 -6.66
N GLY A 346 2.51 -9.26 -5.70
CA GLY A 346 2.76 -10.67 -5.94
C GLY A 346 3.99 -10.89 -6.85
N TYR A 347 3.83 -11.72 -7.88
CA TYR A 347 4.91 -12.02 -8.84
C TYR A 347 5.06 -10.97 -9.97
N ALA A 348 4.18 -9.97 -10.01
CA ALA A 348 4.22 -8.87 -10.98
C ALA A 348 4.58 -7.56 -10.26
N GLN A 349 5.87 -7.40 -9.95
CA GLN A 349 6.40 -6.26 -9.21
C GLN A 349 7.79 -5.83 -9.71
N VAL A 350 8.17 -4.59 -9.41
CA VAL A 350 9.55 -4.10 -9.57
C VAL A 350 10.41 -4.59 -8.42
N ILE A 351 11.64 -5.03 -8.73
CA ILE A 351 12.64 -5.49 -7.76
C ILE A 351 13.97 -4.76 -7.99
N PRO A 352 14.79 -4.51 -6.94
CA PRO A 352 14.52 -4.74 -5.52
C PRO A 352 13.52 -3.71 -4.94
N MET A 353 12.49 -4.20 -4.24
CA MET A 353 11.40 -3.35 -3.73
C MET A 353 11.86 -2.29 -2.73
N GLU A 354 12.80 -2.63 -1.84
CA GLU A 354 13.32 -1.72 -0.81
C GLU A 354 14.03 -0.51 -1.40
N GLU A 355 14.86 -0.74 -2.42
CA GLU A 355 15.57 0.33 -3.12
C GLU A 355 14.59 1.24 -3.87
N PHE A 356 13.55 0.64 -4.47
CA PHE A 356 12.53 1.37 -5.22
C PHE A 356 11.68 2.31 -4.35
N ASN A 357 11.39 1.90 -3.11
CA ASN A 357 10.52 2.65 -2.18
C ASN A 357 11.25 3.69 -1.31
N LEU A 358 12.58 3.74 -1.38
CA LEU A 358 13.41 4.65 -0.60
C LEU A 358 14.10 5.65 -1.52
N HIS A 359 15.44 5.67 -1.53
CA HIS A 359 16.21 6.69 -2.22
C HIS A 359 16.31 6.46 -3.73
N LEU A 360 16.09 5.22 -4.20
CA LEU A 360 16.34 4.77 -5.57
C LEU A 360 17.70 5.26 -6.09
N THR A 361 17.70 6.29 -6.93
CA THR A 361 18.89 6.91 -7.53
C THR A 361 19.13 8.35 -7.08
N GLY A 362 18.26 8.89 -6.22
CA GLY A 362 18.39 10.23 -5.64
C GLY A 362 17.62 11.34 -6.35
N ASP A 363 16.75 11.02 -7.31
CA ASP A 363 15.99 12.01 -8.09
C ASP A 363 15.18 12.96 -7.20
N ILE A 364 14.39 12.42 -6.26
CA ILE A 364 13.57 13.23 -5.34
C ILE A 364 14.43 14.07 -4.39
N HIS A 365 15.64 13.60 -4.04
CA HIS A 365 16.59 14.39 -3.26
C HIS A 365 17.10 15.59 -4.05
N ALA A 366 17.40 15.40 -5.33
CA ALA A 366 17.82 16.49 -6.22
C ALA A 366 16.69 17.52 -6.41
N ILE A 367 15.43 17.07 -6.56
CA ILE A 367 14.25 17.95 -6.59
C ILE A 367 14.11 18.74 -5.29
N THR A 368 14.24 18.06 -4.14
CA THR A 368 14.15 18.69 -2.82
C THR A 368 15.21 19.76 -2.64
N ALA A 369 16.46 19.46 -3.00
CA ALA A 369 17.56 20.40 -2.94
C ALA A 369 17.35 21.61 -3.87
N ALA A 370 16.92 21.40 -5.11
CA ALA A 370 16.66 22.47 -6.08
C ALA A 370 15.52 23.39 -5.60
N ASN A 371 14.42 22.82 -5.11
CA ASN A 371 13.27 23.57 -4.61
C ASN A 371 13.65 24.44 -3.41
N ASN A 372 14.35 23.84 -2.44
CA ASN A 372 14.75 24.53 -1.21
C ASN A 372 15.85 25.56 -1.45
N LEU A 373 16.70 25.37 -2.47
CA LEU A 373 17.66 26.38 -2.90
C LEU A 373 16.96 27.62 -3.46
N LEU A 374 15.90 27.44 -4.27
CA LEU A 374 15.10 28.57 -4.76
C LEU A 374 14.39 29.30 -3.61
N ALA A 375 13.83 28.56 -2.65
CA ALA A 375 13.23 29.13 -1.44
C ALA A 375 14.26 29.95 -0.62
N ALA A 376 15.48 29.43 -0.45
CA ALA A 376 16.56 30.14 0.24
C ALA A 376 17.00 31.39 -0.52
N ALA A 377 17.04 31.35 -1.87
CA ALA A 377 17.39 32.49 -2.70
C ALA A 377 16.38 33.64 -2.55
N ILE A 378 15.07 33.34 -2.45
CA ILE A 378 14.03 34.35 -2.19
C ILE A 378 14.31 35.08 -0.87
N ASP A 379 14.50 34.33 0.21
CA ASP A 379 14.70 34.91 1.54
C ASP A 379 16.00 35.72 1.62
N ALA A 380 17.09 35.19 1.05
CA ALA A 380 18.36 35.89 0.96
C ALA A 380 18.27 37.17 0.13
N ARG A 381 17.51 37.15 -0.96
CA ARG A 381 17.27 38.32 -1.81
C ARG A 381 16.61 39.44 -1.03
N ILE A 382 15.51 39.13 -0.33
CA ILE A 382 14.74 40.10 0.47
C ILE A 382 15.65 40.74 1.53
N LEU A 383 16.44 39.94 2.25
CA LEU A 383 17.36 40.42 3.27
C LEU A 383 18.49 41.30 2.70
N HIS A 384 19.08 40.91 1.58
CA HIS A 384 20.17 41.68 0.98
C HIS A 384 19.70 42.98 0.37
N GLU A 385 18.54 42.98 -0.28
CA GLU A 385 17.93 44.22 -0.75
C GLU A 385 17.66 45.17 0.43
N SER A 386 17.01 44.71 1.50
CA SER A 386 16.67 45.61 2.60
C SER A 386 17.86 46.23 3.34
N THR A 387 19.05 45.63 3.24
CA THR A 387 20.22 46.03 4.03
C THR A 387 21.36 46.66 3.24
N GLN A 388 21.32 46.63 1.91
CA GLN A 388 22.40 47.13 1.05
C GLN A 388 21.93 48.28 0.16
N SER A 389 22.86 49.17 -0.21
CA SER A 389 22.61 50.21 -1.20
C SER A 389 22.62 49.64 -2.63
N ASP A 390 21.97 50.33 -3.56
CA ASP A 390 21.88 49.88 -4.96
C ASP A 390 23.25 49.70 -5.59
N LYS A 391 24.19 50.61 -5.28
CA LYS A 391 25.58 50.50 -5.74
C LYS A 391 26.29 49.25 -5.20
N ALA A 392 26.05 48.89 -3.94
CA ALA A 392 26.63 47.69 -3.35
C ALA A 392 26.05 46.41 -3.99
N LEU A 393 24.73 46.37 -4.18
CA LEU A 393 24.05 45.28 -4.89
C LEU A 393 24.54 45.16 -6.32
N PHE A 394 24.66 46.28 -7.05
CA PHE A 394 25.16 46.32 -8.42
C PHE A 394 26.58 45.77 -8.53
N ASN A 395 27.48 46.23 -7.65
CA ASN A 395 28.86 45.75 -7.63
C ASN A 395 28.95 44.24 -7.34
N ARG A 396 28.01 43.70 -6.54
CA ARG A 396 27.93 42.26 -6.28
C ARG A 396 27.33 41.49 -7.45
N LEU A 397 26.30 42.01 -8.10
CA LEU A 397 25.61 41.40 -9.23
C LEU A 397 26.47 41.42 -10.50
N VAL A 398 27.21 42.50 -10.72
CA VAL A 398 28.03 42.73 -11.91
C VAL A 398 29.45 43.11 -11.47
N PRO A 399 30.21 42.17 -10.89
CA PRO A 399 31.57 42.45 -10.44
C PRO A 399 32.51 42.60 -11.62
N VAL A 400 33.64 43.27 -11.36
CA VAL A 400 34.72 43.40 -12.33
C VAL A 400 35.53 42.10 -12.33
N VAL A 401 35.56 41.38 -13.45
CA VAL A 401 36.33 40.15 -13.62
C VAL A 401 37.43 40.40 -14.63
N LYS A 402 38.69 40.21 -14.21
CA LYS A 402 39.88 40.50 -15.05
C LYS A 402 39.87 41.93 -15.65
N GLY A 403 39.42 42.90 -14.86
CA GLY A 403 39.36 44.31 -15.28
C GLY A 403 38.18 44.67 -16.17
N VAL A 404 37.30 43.72 -16.52
CA VAL A 404 36.13 43.97 -17.36
C VAL A 404 34.85 43.73 -16.55
N ARG A 405 33.92 44.68 -16.64
CA ARG A 405 32.56 44.52 -16.14
C ARG A 405 31.64 44.24 -17.33
N GLY A 406 30.78 43.23 -17.21
CA GLY A 406 29.87 42.87 -18.29
C GLY A 406 28.65 42.14 -17.76
N PHE A 407 27.52 42.29 -18.45
CA PHE A 407 26.31 41.56 -18.11
C PHE A 407 26.37 40.12 -18.63
N SER A 408 25.81 39.20 -17.84
CA SER A 408 25.54 37.84 -18.31
C SER A 408 24.30 37.78 -19.20
N SER A 409 24.07 36.65 -19.89
CA SER A 409 22.89 36.45 -20.73
C SER A 409 21.58 36.58 -19.94
N ILE A 410 21.56 36.15 -18.68
CA ILE A 410 20.40 36.24 -17.78
C ILE A 410 20.16 37.70 -17.39
N GLN A 411 21.21 38.44 -17.07
CA GLN A 411 21.12 39.85 -16.71
C GLN A 411 20.63 40.70 -17.90
N LEU A 412 21.11 40.40 -19.11
CA LEU A 412 20.60 41.00 -20.35
C LEU A 412 19.14 40.64 -20.62
N ALA A 413 18.70 39.42 -20.29
CA ALA A 413 17.28 39.05 -20.38
C ALA A 413 16.41 39.87 -19.41
N ARG A 414 16.86 40.05 -18.16
CA ARG A 414 16.18 40.91 -17.19
C ARG A 414 16.11 42.36 -17.64
N LEU A 415 17.21 42.94 -18.12
CA LEU A 415 17.23 44.32 -18.63
C LEU A 415 16.20 44.50 -19.77
N ARG A 416 16.12 43.56 -20.71
CA ARG A 416 15.11 43.56 -21.76
C ARG A 416 13.67 43.51 -21.20
N ARG A 417 13.40 42.68 -20.18
CA ARG A 417 12.08 42.66 -19.50
C ARG A 417 11.75 44.00 -18.84
N LEU A 418 12.77 44.70 -18.31
CA LEU A 418 12.61 46.03 -17.72
C LEU A 418 12.50 47.16 -18.78
N GLY A 419 12.62 46.85 -20.07
CA GLY A 419 12.63 47.83 -21.16
C GLY A 419 13.95 48.60 -21.31
N ILE A 420 15.05 48.07 -20.76
CA ILE A 420 16.39 48.68 -20.81
C ILE A 420 17.21 47.95 -21.89
N ASN A 421 17.54 48.66 -22.98
CA ASN A 421 18.27 48.09 -24.13
C ASN A 421 19.80 48.30 -24.07
N LYS A 422 20.34 48.65 -22.90
CA LYS A 422 21.77 48.90 -22.70
C LYS A 422 22.51 47.60 -22.42
N THR A 423 23.67 47.42 -23.05
CA THR A 423 24.52 46.23 -22.89
C THR A 423 25.80 46.50 -22.10
N ASP A 424 26.15 47.77 -21.91
CA ASP A 424 27.31 48.18 -21.11
C ASP A 424 26.87 48.58 -19.69
N PRO A 425 27.33 47.86 -18.65
CA PRO A 425 27.00 48.16 -17.25
C PRO A 425 27.30 49.60 -16.81
N GLU A 426 28.33 50.24 -17.36
CA GLU A 426 28.73 51.59 -16.96
C GLU A 426 27.82 52.69 -17.56
N THR A 427 26.93 52.32 -18.48
CA THR A 427 26.00 53.25 -19.15
C THR A 427 24.63 53.35 -18.49
N LEU A 428 24.35 52.54 -17.47
CA LEU A 428 23.08 52.59 -16.73
C LEU A 428 22.96 53.90 -15.94
N THR A 429 21.79 54.55 -15.97
CA THR A 429 21.48 55.64 -15.03
C THR A 429 21.25 55.08 -13.62
N GLU A 430 21.21 55.94 -12.60
CA GLU A 430 20.93 55.52 -11.23
C GLU A 430 19.56 54.85 -11.11
N GLU A 431 18.54 55.34 -11.83
CA GLU A 431 17.19 54.77 -11.86
C GLU A 431 17.16 53.41 -12.56
N GLU A 432 17.85 53.27 -13.69
CA GLU A 432 17.95 52.01 -14.41
C GLU A 432 18.71 50.96 -13.59
N MET A 433 19.81 51.35 -12.94
CA MET A 433 20.56 50.51 -12.01
C MET A 433 19.66 50.04 -10.87
N SER A 434 18.92 50.97 -10.24
CA SER A 434 17.99 50.65 -9.15
C SER A 434 16.96 49.60 -9.58
N ARG A 435 16.29 49.81 -10.72
CA ARG A 435 15.30 48.85 -11.27
C ARG A 435 15.93 47.50 -11.63
N PHE A 436 17.18 47.49 -12.08
CA PHE A 436 17.88 46.26 -12.40
C PHE A 436 18.22 45.45 -11.14
N VAL A 437 18.78 46.10 -10.11
CA VAL A 437 19.28 45.42 -8.90
C VAL A 437 18.21 45.15 -7.84
N ARG A 438 17.02 45.74 -7.95
CA ARG A 438 15.88 45.51 -7.04
C ARG A 438 14.83 44.64 -7.70
N LEU A 439 14.45 43.55 -7.04
CA LEU A 439 13.23 42.80 -7.33
C LEU A 439 12.05 43.35 -6.55
N ASP A 440 12.30 43.98 -5.38
CA ASP A 440 11.26 44.55 -4.53
C ASP A 440 10.12 43.55 -4.22
N ILE A 441 10.48 42.29 -3.95
CA ILE A 441 9.53 41.22 -3.63
C ILE A 441 8.62 41.66 -2.48
N ASP A 442 7.31 41.52 -2.65
CA ASP A 442 6.34 41.62 -1.57
C ASP A 442 6.27 40.26 -0.83
N PRO A 443 6.73 40.17 0.44
CA PRO A 443 6.75 38.91 1.17
C PRO A 443 5.36 38.26 1.35
N SER A 444 4.28 39.04 1.30
CA SER A 444 2.91 38.53 1.44
C SER A 444 2.42 37.77 0.21
N THR A 445 3.07 37.96 -0.93
CA THR A 445 2.71 37.36 -2.22
C THR A 445 3.56 36.14 -2.58
N ILE A 446 4.51 35.75 -1.72
CA ILE A 446 5.38 34.58 -1.96
C ILE A 446 4.52 33.32 -2.02
N THR A 447 4.44 32.73 -3.20
CA THR A 447 3.76 31.46 -3.45
C THR A 447 4.70 30.27 -3.30
N TRP A 448 6.01 30.48 -3.49
CA TRP A 448 7.01 29.42 -3.44
C TRP A 448 7.27 28.92 -2.02
N GLN A 449 7.07 27.63 -1.80
CA GLN A 449 7.22 26.97 -0.51
C GLN A 449 8.44 26.06 -0.47
N ARG A 450 8.83 25.64 0.74
CA ARG A 450 9.87 24.63 0.92
C ARG A 450 9.28 23.24 0.76
N VAL A 451 10.12 22.23 0.59
CA VAL A 451 9.67 20.84 0.49
C VAL A 451 10.54 19.88 1.28
N VAL A 452 9.94 18.76 1.69
CA VAL A 452 10.62 17.62 2.31
C VAL A 452 9.90 16.34 1.89
N ASP A 453 10.63 15.25 1.66
CA ASP A 453 10.02 13.96 1.28
C ASP A 453 9.68 13.08 2.50
N THR A 454 9.05 13.69 3.49
CA THR A 454 8.62 13.04 4.75
C THR A 454 7.22 13.48 5.10
N ASN A 455 6.41 12.57 5.66
CA ASN A 455 5.06 12.90 6.15
C ASN A 455 5.12 13.67 7.47
N ASP A 456 5.40 14.98 7.41
CA ASP A 456 5.46 15.85 8.59
C ASP A 456 4.36 16.93 8.56
N ARG A 457 3.31 16.73 9.37
CA ARG A 457 2.19 17.67 9.45
C ARG A 457 2.52 18.96 10.20
N PHE A 458 3.57 18.99 11.03
CA PHE A 458 3.92 20.17 11.83
C PHE A 458 4.59 21.26 10.99
N LEU A 459 5.10 20.91 9.81
CA LEU A 459 5.71 21.87 8.88
C LEU A 459 4.71 22.57 7.94
N ARG A 460 3.41 22.27 8.05
CA ARG A 460 2.36 22.90 7.21
C ARG A 460 2.19 24.39 7.47
N LYS A 461 2.61 24.90 8.63
CA LYS A 461 2.62 26.32 8.93
C LYS A 461 3.70 26.62 9.94
N ILE A 462 4.73 27.35 9.52
CA ILE A 462 5.89 27.69 10.33
C ILE A 462 6.21 29.18 10.18
N THR A 463 7.10 29.65 11.05
CA THR A 463 7.68 30.99 10.98
C THR A 463 9.19 30.84 10.82
N VAL A 464 9.77 31.49 9.79
CA VAL A 464 11.21 31.45 9.49
C VAL A 464 11.87 32.81 9.76
N GLY A 465 13.20 32.83 9.88
CA GLY A 465 13.98 34.07 10.06
C GLY A 465 13.95 34.64 11.48
N GLN A 466 13.69 33.80 12.49
CA GLN A 466 13.54 34.24 13.88
C GLN A 466 14.85 34.57 14.61
N ALA A 467 16.01 34.20 14.05
CA ALA A 467 17.29 34.53 14.68
C ALA A 467 17.61 36.02 14.53
N ASN A 468 18.39 36.55 15.48
CA ASN A 468 18.74 37.98 15.52
C ASN A 468 19.54 38.43 14.29
N THR A 469 20.26 37.50 13.66
CA THR A 469 21.07 37.72 12.44
C THR A 469 20.24 38.13 11.23
N GLU A 470 18.99 37.71 11.19
CA GLU A 470 18.03 38.01 10.13
C GLU A 470 17.37 39.38 10.35
N LYS A 471 17.80 40.15 11.35
CA LYS A 471 17.44 41.58 11.55
C LYS A 471 15.93 41.85 11.54
N GLY A 472 15.14 40.92 12.08
CA GLY A 472 13.68 41.03 12.14
C GLY A 472 12.95 40.69 10.84
N PHE A 473 13.65 40.18 9.81
CA PHE A 473 13.04 39.64 8.59
C PHE A 473 12.42 38.27 8.84
N VAL A 474 11.28 38.28 9.52
CA VAL A 474 10.47 37.11 9.86
C VAL A 474 9.31 37.00 8.88
N ARG A 475 8.98 35.78 8.44
CA ARG A 475 7.75 35.52 7.66
C ARG A 475 7.15 34.15 7.95
N GLN A 476 5.86 34.02 7.65
CA GLN A 476 5.21 32.70 7.59
C GLN A 476 5.66 31.94 6.33
N ALA A 477 5.82 30.64 6.48
CA ALA A 477 6.15 29.72 5.40
C ALA A 477 5.51 28.35 5.67
N GLN A 478 5.57 27.45 4.69
CA GLN A 478 5.19 26.05 4.86
C GLN A 478 6.16 25.11 4.14
N PHE A 479 6.07 23.83 4.47
CA PHE A 479 6.65 22.74 3.69
C PHE A 479 5.55 21.89 3.07
N ASP A 480 5.74 21.59 1.78
CA ASP A 480 4.96 20.60 1.05
C ASP A 480 5.76 19.29 0.88
N ILE A 481 5.08 18.20 0.51
CA ILE A 481 5.78 16.96 0.19
C ILE A 481 6.58 17.14 -1.11
N ALA A 482 7.80 16.60 -1.19
CA ALA A 482 8.72 16.86 -2.32
C ALA A 482 8.12 16.60 -3.71
N VAL A 483 7.33 15.52 -3.85
CA VAL A 483 6.64 15.17 -5.10
C VAL A 483 5.54 16.15 -5.51
N ALA A 484 5.12 17.07 -4.63
CA ALA A 484 4.19 18.15 -4.94
C ALA A 484 4.88 19.43 -5.47
N SER A 485 6.21 19.47 -5.52
CA SER A 485 6.95 20.60 -6.07
C SER A 485 6.64 20.83 -7.55
N GLU A 486 6.54 22.09 -7.97
CA GLU A 486 6.43 22.45 -9.40
C GLU A 486 7.63 21.94 -10.21
N ILE A 487 8.82 21.83 -9.59
CA ILE A 487 10.02 21.26 -10.24
C ILE A 487 9.77 19.79 -10.64
N MET A 488 9.02 19.02 -9.86
CA MET A 488 8.66 17.65 -10.20
C MET A 488 7.74 17.61 -11.44
N ALA A 489 6.78 18.54 -11.53
CA ALA A 489 5.92 18.66 -12.71
C ALA A 489 6.72 19.07 -13.96
N ILE A 490 7.67 20.00 -13.82
CA ILE A 490 8.57 20.39 -14.93
C ILE A 490 9.42 19.20 -15.39
N LEU A 491 9.98 18.42 -14.46
CA LEU A 491 10.75 17.22 -14.79
C LEU A 491 9.91 16.21 -15.59
N ALA A 492 8.66 16.00 -15.21
CA ALA A 492 7.76 15.07 -15.90
C ALA A 492 7.30 15.53 -17.30
N LEU A 493 7.39 16.84 -17.59
CA LEU A 493 6.88 17.44 -18.83
C LEU A 493 7.98 17.91 -19.78
N THR A 494 9.25 17.84 -19.36
CA THR A 494 10.34 18.37 -20.17
C THR A 494 10.77 17.41 -21.27
N THR A 495 11.20 17.96 -22.39
CA THR A 495 11.68 17.23 -23.57
C THR A 495 13.22 17.24 -23.70
N SER A 496 13.90 18.15 -22.99
CA SER A 496 15.35 18.28 -23.02
C SER A 496 15.86 19.11 -21.84
N LEU A 497 17.17 19.05 -21.57
CA LEU A 497 17.80 19.93 -20.58
C LEU A 497 17.62 21.42 -20.87
N LYS A 498 17.52 21.81 -22.15
CA LYS A 498 17.29 23.20 -22.54
C LYS A 498 15.87 23.63 -22.19
N ASP A 499 14.87 22.83 -22.58
CA ASP A 499 13.46 23.06 -22.26
C ASP A 499 13.24 23.08 -20.74
N MET A 500 13.88 22.18 -19.99
CA MET A 500 13.80 22.16 -18.53
C MET A 500 14.30 23.48 -17.92
N LYS A 501 15.47 23.97 -18.36
CA LYS A 501 16.03 25.26 -17.90
C LYS A 501 15.12 26.43 -18.19
N GLU A 502 14.52 26.48 -19.38
CA GLU A 502 13.58 27.53 -19.77
C GLU A 502 12.31 27.50 -18.92
N ARG A 503 11.77 26.31 -18.62
CA ARG A 503 10.59 26.15 -17.75
C ARG A 503 10.89 26.54 -16.30
N LEU A 504 12.03 26.11 -15.76
CA LEU A 504 12.49 26.50 -14.43
C LEU A 504 12.65 28.01 -14.31
N GLY A 505 13.19 28.69 -15.33
CA GLY A 505 13.32 30.14 -15.33
C GLY A 505 11.98 30.88 -15.29
N LYS A 506 10.91 30.29 -15.84
CA LYS A 506 9.56 30.87 -15.92
C LYS A 506 8.71 30.68 -14.66
N ILE A 507 9.19 29.90 -13.66
CA ILE A 507 8.49 29.73 -12.39
C ILE A 507 8.26 31.11 -11.76
N VAL A 508 7.02 31.43 -11.42
CA VAL A 508 6.66 32.66 -10.69
C VAL A 508 6.69 32.34 -9.20
N VAL A 509 7.55 33.04 -8.45
CA VAL A 509 7.78 32.74 -7.02
C VAL A 509 7.07 33.71 -6.07
N ALA A 510 6.79 34.92 -6.55
CA ALA A 510 6.14 36.01 -5.83
C ALA A 510 5.76 37.12 -6.81
N ASN A 511 5.11 38.18 -6.31
CA ASN A 511 5.02 39.46 -7.00
C ASN A 511 5.94 40.49 -6.32
N ASP A 512 6.31 41.52 -7.07
CA ASP A 512 6.92 42.72 -6.51
C ASP A 512 5.87 43.61 -5.84
N LYS A 513 6.32 44.67 -5.15
CA LYS A 513 5.44 45.66 -4.50
C LYS A 513 4.53 46.45 -5.46
N LYS A 514 4.75 46.34 -6.77
CA LYS A 514 3.90 46.96 -7.81
C LYS A 514 2.90 45.96 -8.40
N GLY A 515 2.96 44.69 -7.99
CA GLY A 515 2.08 43.62 -8.45
C GLY A 515 2.61 42.87 -9.67
N GLU A 516 3.83 43.14 -10.12
CA GLU A 516 4.43 42.46 -11.27
C GLU A 516 5.05 41.12 -10.84
N PRO A 517 4.96 40.06 -11.68
CA PRO A 517 5.47 38.74 -11.32
C PRO A 517 6.99 38.73 -11.25
N VAL A 518 7.52 38.16 -10.16
CA VAL A 518 8.94 37.87 -9.97
C VAL A 518 9.18 36.40 -10.28
N THR A 519 10.08 36.14 -11.22
CA THR A 519 10.38 34.78 -11.68
C THR A 519 11.60 34.19 -10.99
N ALA A 520 11.75 32.87 -11.05
CA ALA A 520 12.97 32.20 -10.62
C ALA A 520 14.19 32.76 -11.38
N GLU A 521 14.07 33.02 -12.70
CA GLU A 521 15.14 33.62 -13.51
C GLU A 521 15.63 34.97 -12.98
N ASP A 522 14.74 35.79 -12.40
CA ASP A 522 15.11 37.08 -11.80
C ASP A 522 16.06 36.92 -10.59
N LEU A 523 15.83 35.89 -9.78
CA LEU A 523 16.69 35.55 -8.65
C LEU A 523 18.06 35.01 -9.08
N LEU A 524 18.17 34.50 -10.31
CA LEU A 524 19.41 33.92 -10.83
C LEU A 524 20.45 34.97 -11.21
N CYS A 525 20.03 36.23 -11.36
CA CYS A 525 20.94 37.35 -11.58
C CYS A 525 22.01 37.47 -10.47
N ASP A 526 21.66 37.13 -9.22
CA ASP A 526 22.60 37.11 -8.07
C ASP A 526 23.67 36.02 -8.18
N LEU A 527 23.28 34.85 -8.67
CA LEU A 527 24.09 33.65 -8.68
C LEU A 527 25.06 33.59 -9.88
N ASP A 528 24.74 34.32 -10.96
CA ASP A 528 25.56 34.37 -12.18
C ASP A 528 26.67 35.45 -12.13
N SER A 529 26.67 36.28 -11.09
CA SER A 529 27.61 37.40 -10.87
C SER A 529 29.09 37.06 -11.00
N THR A 530 29.48 35.80 -10.95
CA THR A 530 30.90 35.41 -10.92
C THR A 530 31.48 35.03 -12.28
N GLY A 531 30.81 35.42 -13.37
CA GLY A 531 31.31 35.29 -14.74
C GLY A 531 31.45 33.84 -15.23
N ARG A 532 30.85 32.87 -14.53
CA ARG A 532 30.91 31.46 -14.93
C ARG A 532 29.63 30.93 -15.59
N GLY A 533 28.59 31.75 -15.77
CA GLY A 533 27.30 31.24 -16.21
C GLY A 533 26.65 30.44 -15.09
N TRP A 534 25.37 30.66 -14.84
CA TRP A 534 24.52 29.81 -13.99
C TRP A 534 24.65 28.32 -14.37
N GLY A 535 24.91 28.05 -15.66
CA GLY A 535 25.22 26.73 -16.22
C GLY A 535 26.48 26.03 -15.68
N ASN A 536 27.48 26.74 -15.12
CA ASN A 536 28.68 26.11 -14.54
C ASN A 536 28.79 26.29 -13.02
N LYS A 537 27.95 27.11 -12.38
CA LYS A 537 28.11 27.48 -10.98
C LYS A 537 27.01 27.05 -10.05
N LEU A 538 25.86 26.71 -10.59
CA LEU A 538 25.17 25.65 -9.93
C LEU A 538 25.75 24.33 -10.39
N PRO A 539 25.72 23.33 -9.52
CA PRO A 539 25.41 22.00 -9.97
C PRO A 539 24.03 22.02 -10.66
N TYR A 540 23.82 22.73 -11.77
CA TYR A 540 22.75 22.49 -12.74
C TYR A 540 23.37 21.82 -13.97
N ASN A 541 24.65 22.05 -14.32
CA ASN A 541 25.38 21.04 -15.11
C ASN A 541 25.80 19.84 -14.28
N GLY A 542 25.75 19.94 -12.95
CA GLY A 542 26.00 18.85 -12.00
C GLY A 542 24.71 18.17 -11.58
N TYR A 543 23.69 18.93 -11.13
CA TYR A 543 22.36 18.46 -10.74
C TYR A 543 21.28 18.48 -11.82
N ALA A 544 21.37 19.19 -12.94
CA ALA A 544 20.58 18.81 -14.14
C ALA A 544 21.28 17.70 -14.91
N LYS A 545 22.63 17.59 -14.88
CA LYS A 545 23.25 16.26 -15.08
C LYS A 545 22.97 15.31 -13.91
N SER A 546 22.47 15.70 -12.74
CA SER A 546 22.03 14.76 -11.69
C SER A 546 20.52 14.58 -11.63
N LEU A 547 19.75 15.25 -12.46
CA LEU A 547 18.32 15.03 -12.61
C LEU A 547 18.08 14.26 -13.92
N VAL A 548 19.17 14.02 -14.65
CA VAL A 548 19.23 13.38 -15.96
C VAL A 548 20.32 12.31 -16.00
N ASN A 549 21.46 12.47 -15.29
CA ASN A 549 22.42 11.39 -15.01
C ASN A 549 22.42 10.88 -13.54
N TYR A 550 21.79 11.58 -12.58
CA TYR A 550 21.20 10.98 -11.35
C TYR A 550 19.68 11.14 -11.41
#